data_AF-Q14QK6-F1
#
_entry.id   AF-Q14QK6-F1
#
_cell.length_a   1.000
_cell.length_b   1.000
_cell.length_c   1.000
_cell.angle_alpha   90.00
_cell.angle_beta   90.00
_cell.angle_gamma   90.00
#
_symmetry.space_group_name_H-M   'P 1'
#
loop_
_entity.id
_entity.type
_entity.pdbx_description
1 polymer ?
#
loop_
_entity_poly.entity_id
_entity_poly.type
_entity_poly.pdbx_seq_one_letter_code
_entity_poly.pdbx_strand_id
1 'polypeptide(L)'
;MFPKFKSIPVHINLIKNTTIGSGLGYSASNAVAIIKLICQFFNINYYSWKIKKLIQNLSSDALFFYLEKPAIVSGYGHKIKYLTIHQINNYQISNLKIIDSKISSITKDVYQEFDHNYQYYKTKKIINNLYFNMLQQPAFKINPKLKQFYLTLKKEYSNVMLSGSGGAFLVW
;
A
#
# COMPACT_ATOMS: atom_id res chain seq x y z
N MET A 1 20.40 23.39 9.45
CA MET A 1 19.47 23.78 10.53
C MET A 1 18.09 24.02 9.90
N PHE A 2 16.96 23.66 10.52
CA PHE A 2 15.68 24.19 10.01
C PHE A 2 15.62 25.68 10.41
N PRO A 3 15.28 26.61 9.52
CA PRO A 3 15.16 28.03 9.86
C PRO A 3 14.19 28.25 11.03
N LYS A 4 14.43 29.25 11.87
CA LYS A 4 13.38 29.79 12.77
C LYS A 4 12.33 30.47 11.88
N PHE A 5 11.20 29.80 11.63
CA PHE A 5 10.17 30.31 10.73
C PHE A 5 9.22 31.28 11.45
N LYS A 6 8.91 32.42 10.81
CA LYS A 6 7.58 33.04 10.92
C LYS A 6 6.56 32.00 10.48
N SER A 7 5.48 31.78 11.22
CA SER A 7 4.41 30.85 10.80
C SER A 7 3.80 31.33 9.48
N ILE A 8 4.01 30.57 8.40
CA ILE A 8 3.36 30.83 7.12
C ILE A 8 2.10 29.95 7.07
N PRO A 9 0.89 30.53 7.03
CA PRO A 9 -0.33 29.74 6.93
C PRO A 9 -0.37 29.05 5.57
N VAL A 10 -0.64 27.74 5.57
CA VAL A 10 -0.83 26.95 4.36
C VAL A 10 -2.22 26.34 4.41
N HIS A 11 -3.02 26.57 3.36
CA HIS A 11 -4.31 25.91 3.18
C HIS A 11 -4.15 24.76 2.19
N ILE A 12 -4.45 23.54 2.62
CA ILE A 12 -4.36 22.32 1.81
C ILE A 12 -5.78 21.80 1.57
N ASN A 13 -6.17 21.69 0.31
CA ASN A 13 -7.40 21.01 -0.08
C ASN A 13 -7.06 19.68 -0.77
N LEU A 14 -7.66 18.58 -0.30
CA LEU A 14 -7.44 17.24 -0.83
C LEU A 14 -8.77 16.66 -1.34
N ILE A 15 -8.88 16.52 -2.66
CA ILE A 15 -10.01 15.83 -3.28
C ILE A 15 -9.75 14.32 -3.25
N LYS A 16 -10.54 13.56 -2.48
CA LYS A 16 -10.39 12.12 -2.31
C LYS A 16 -11.33 11.34 -3.23
N ASN A 17 -10.78 10.80 -4.32
CA ASN A 17 -11.49 9.87 -5.20
C ASN A 17 -11.33 8.40 -4.78
N THR A 18 -10.65 8.15 -3.66
CA THR A 18 -10.18 6.83 -3.24
C THR A 18 -10.85 6.40 -1.96
N THR A 19 -11.24 5.12 -1.87
CA THR A 19 -11.77 4.55 -0.62
C THR A 19 -10.67 4.45 0.44
N ILE A 20 -10.99 4.86 1.66
CA ILE A 20 -10.11 4.69 2.83
C ILE A 20 -10.02 3.20 3.15
N GLY A 21 -8.81 2.71 3.46
CA GLY A 21 -8.61 1.30 3.77
C GLY A 21 -8.82 0.40 2.55
N SER A 22 -8.40 0.83 1.36
CA SER A 22 -8.42 0.05 0.12
C SER A 22 -7.21 -0.88 -0.06
N GLY A 23 -6.17 -0.73 0.76
CA GLY A 23 -4.94 -1.51 0.66
C GLY A 23 -4.02 -1.07 -0.49
N LEU A 24 -4.33 0.04 -1.17
CA LEU A 24 -3.54 0.60 -2.28
C LEU A 24 -2.56 1.72 -1.85
N GLY A 25 -2.39 1.95 -0.55
CA GLY A 25 -1.40 2.91 -0.03
C GLY A 25 -1.76 4.39 -0.23
N TYR A 26 -3.00 4.73 -0.58
CA TYR A 26 -3.39 6.12 -0.91
C TYR A 26 -3.08 7.15 0.17
N SER A 27 -3.20 6.81 1.45
CA SER A 27 -2.86 7.76 2.53
C SER A 27 -1.36 8.08 2.57
N ALA A 28 -0.51 7.08 2.35
CA ALA A 28 0.94 7.26 2.26
C ALA A 28 1.32 8.07 1.01
N SER A 29 0.70 7.75 -0.14
CA SER A 29 0.86 8.52 -1.37
C SER A 29 0.53 10.00 -1.17
N ASN A 30 -0.59 10.29 -0.51
CA ASN A 30 -1.02 11.67 -0.26
C ASN A 30 -0.03 12.41 0.66
N ALA A 31 0.41 11.77 1.74
CA ALA A 31 1.37 12.37 2.68
C ALA A 31 2.70 12.72 1.99
N VAL A 32 3.22 11.82 1.17
CA VAL A 32 4.44 12.04 0.38
C VAL A 32 4.25 13.16 -0.65
N ALA A 33 3.12 13.15 -1.37
CA ALA A 33 2.81 14.18 -2.36
C ALA A 33 2.70 15.58 -1.73
N ILE A 34 2.07 15.70 -0.56
CA ILE A 34 2.00 16.97 0.18
C ILE A 34 3.39 17.43 0.61
N ILE A 35 4.25 16.52 1.10
CA ILE A 35 5.64 16.88 1.47
C ILE A 35 6.42 17.36 0.24
N LYS A 36 6.26 16.69 -0.90
CA LYS A 36 6.86 17.10 -2.18
C LYS A 36 6.41 18.51 -2.58
N LEU A 37 5.11 18.78 -2.50
CA LEU A 37 4.51 20.09 -2.79
C LEU A 37 5.04 21.18 -1.85
N ILE A 38 5.07 20.91 -0.54
CA ILE A 38 5.60 21.86 0.46
C ILE A 38 7.09 22.14 0.21
N CYS A 39 7.87 21.10 -0.13
CA CYS A 39 9.29 21.29 -0.45
C CYS A 39 9.47 22.18 -1.67
N GLN A 40 8.67 21.98 -2.73
CA GLN A 40 8.67 22.84 -3.90
C GLN A 40 8.25 24.27 -3.56
N PHE A 41 7.16 24.45 -2.80
CA PHE A 41 6.62 25.76 -2.46
C PHE A 41 7.60 26.62 -1.64
N PHE A 42 8.32 26.01 -0.71
CA PHE A 42 9.30 26.71 0.15
C PHE A 42 10.75 26.60 -0.34
N ASN A 43 10.99 26.12 -1.56
CA ASN A 43 12.35 25.90 -2.11
C ASN A 43 13.25 25.05 -1.19
N ILE A 44 12.68 24.03 -0.55
CA ILE A 44 13.40 23.05 0.28
C ILE A 44 13.85 21.89 -0.63
N ASN A 45 15.10 21.44 -0.46
CA ASN A 45 15.59 20.25 -1.16
C ASN A 45 14.83 18.99 -0.70
N TYR A 46 13.89 18.55 -1.53
CA TYR A 46 13.07 17.34 -1.32
C TYR A 46 13.92 16.07 -1.18
N TYR A 47 15.07 16.00 -1.86
CA TYR A 47 15.96 14.83 -1.81
C TYR A 47 16.95 14.86 -0.65
N SER A 48 16.86 15.86 0.23
CA SER A 48 17.71 15.94 1.41
C SER A 48 17.48 14.77 2.36
N TRP A 49 18.53 14.37 3.08
CA TRP A 49 18.46 13.30 4.08
C TRP A 49 17.37 13.53 5.14
N LYS A 50 17.10 14.80 5.50
CA LYS A 50 16.07 15.16 6.48
C LYS A 50 14.66 14.86 5.99
N ILE A 51 14.36 15.17 4.73
CA ILE A 51 13.04 14.87 4.13
C ILE A 51 12.87 13.37 3.98
N LYS A 52 13.91 12.66 3.53
CA LYS A 52 13.88 11.19 3.47
C LYS A 52 13.61 10.57 4.84
N LYS A 53 14.29 11.04 5.90
CA LYS A 53 14.06 10.57 7.27
C LYS A 53 12.65 10.88 7.78
N LEU A 54 12.11 12.07 7.47
CA LEU A 54 10.73 12.42 7.79
C LEU A 54 9.75 11.44 7.13
N ILE A 55 9.92 11.20 5.84
CA ILE A 55 9.08 10.29 5.04
C ILE A 55 9.10 8.87 5.60
N GLN A 56 10.28 8.36 5.97
CA GLN A 56 10.43 7.03 6.56
C GLN A 56 9.65 6.86 7.88
N ASN A 57 9.36 7.96 8.59
CA ASN A 57 8.64 7.94 9.85
C ASN A 57 7.11 8.11 9.71
N LEU A 58 6.58 8.40 8.52
CA LEU A 58 5.15 8.64 8.32
C LEU A 58 4.33 7.36 8.27
N SER A 59 4.80 6.40 7.48
CA SER A 59 4.18 5.08 7.33
C SER A 59 5.16 4.13 6.66
N SER A 60 4.96 2.82 6.86
CA SER A 60 5.71 1.76 6.18
C SER A 60 5.71 1.89 4.65
N ASP A 61 4.61 2.39 4.06
CA ASP A 61 4.47 2.51 2.61
C ASP A 61 5.05 3.83 2.06
N ALA A 62 5.28 4.84 2.91
CA ALA A 62 5.67 6.18 2.45
C ALA A 62 7.00 6.19 1.70
N LEU A 63 7.96 5.35 2.11
CA LEU A 63 9.24 5.27 1.41
C LEU A 63 9.08 4.77 -0.02
N PHE A 64 8.16 3.84 -0.29
CA PHE A 64 7.88 3.36 -1.64
C PHE A 64 7.35 4.50 -2.53
N PHE A 65 6.36 5.26 -2.04
CA PHE A 65 5.81 6.41 -2.77
C PHE A 65 6.83 7.53 -2.99
N TYR A 66 7.76 7.75 -2.06
CA TYR A 66 8.83 8.76 -2.22
C TYR A 66 9.79 8.43 -3.35
N LEU A 67 10.03 7.14 -3.61
CA LEU A 67 11.00 6.69 -4.60
C LEU A 67 10.41 6.59 -6.01
N GLU A 68 9.09 6.53 -6.15
CA GLU A 68 8.34 6.62 -7.42
C GLU A 68 8.79 5.60 -8.49
N LYS A 69 9.27 4.41 -8.06
CA LYS A 69 9.79 3.35 -8.95
C LYS A 69 9.33 1.96 -8.51
N PRO A 70 9.08 1.04 -9.45
CA PRO A 70 8.83 -0.36 -9.12
C PRO A 70 9.97 -0.96 -8.31
N ALA A 71 9.63 -1.62 -7.21
CA ALA A 71 10.61 -2.14 -6.27
C ALA A 71 10.07 -3.35 -5.51
N ILE A 72 10.98 -4.22 -5.10
CA ILE A 72 10.73 -5.18 -4.04
C ILE A 72 10.93 -4.47 -2.70
N VAL A 73 9.89 -4.50 -1.88
CA VAL A 73 9.87 -3.92 -0.55
C VAL A 73 9.92 -5.03 0.48
N SER A 74 10.81 -4.92 1.47
CA SER A 74 10.99 -5.92 2.53
C SER A 74 11.23 -5.29 3.91
N GLY A 75 11.32 -6.13 4.94
CA GLY A 75 11.22 -5.68 6.33
C GLY A 75 9.83 -5.12 6.59
N TYR A 76 9.75 -4.00 7.33
CA TYR A 76 8.50 -3.29 7.60
C TYR A 76 8.21 -2.16 6.60
N GLY A 77 8.72 -2.25 5.37
CA GLY A 77 8.59 -1.20 4.35
C GLY A 77 9.84 -0.33 4.13
N HIS A 78 10.89 -0.53 4.93
CA HIS A 78 12.09 0.32 4.91
C HIS A 78 13.22 -0.19 4.00
N LYS A 79 13.22 -1.48 3.61
CA LYS A 79 14.23 -2.05 2.72
C LYS A 79 13.70 -2.09 1.30
N ILE A 80 14.26 -1.26 0.44
CA ILE A 80 13.82 -1.10 -0.96
C ILE A 80 14.91 -1.62 -1.89
N LYS A 81 14.53 -2.54 -2.78
CA LYS A 81 15.35 -2.99 -3.91
C LYS A 81 14.65 -2.64 -5.20
N TYR A 82 15.18 -1.66 -5.94
CA TYR A 82 14.63 -1.29 -7.24
C TYR A 82 14.73 -2.43 -8.24
N LEU A 83 13.71 -2.50 -9.10
CA LEU A 83 13.68 -3.42 -10.22
C LEU A 83 14.22 -2.73 -11.47
N THR A 84 15.07 -3.44 -12.21
CA THR A 84 15.44 -3.03 -13.57
C THR A 84 14.28 -3.29 -14.53
N ILE A 85 14.30 -2.71 -15.73
CA ILE A 85 13.26 -2.93 -16.74
C ILE A 85 13.06 -4.42 -17.06
N HIS A 86 14.15 -5.18 -17.20
CA HIS A 86 14.08 -6.62 -17.43
C HIS A 86 13.47 -7.38 -16.25
N GLN A 87 13.76 -6.95 -15.01
CA GLN A 87 13.17 -7.58 -13.83
C GLN A 87 11.69 -7.26 -13.69
N ILE A 88 11.24 -6.06 -14.08
CA ILE A 88 9.82 -5.68 -14.07
C ILE A 88 9.00 -6.62 -14.95
N ASN A 89 9.52 -7.00 -16.12
CA ASN A 89 8.85 -7.92 -17.03
C ASN A 89 8.55 -9.29 -16.39
N ASN A 90 9.38 -9.75 -15.44
CA ASN A 90 9.14 -11.00 -14.70
C ASN A 90 7.94 -10.91 -13.74
N TYR A 91 7.48 -9.69 -13.42
CA TYR A 91 6.34 -9.43 -12.54
C TYR A 91 5.10 -8.96 -13.30
N GLN A 92 5.13 -8.99 -14.63
CA GLN A 92 4.01 -8.53 -15.45
C GLN A 92 2.83 -9.49 -15.33
N ILE A 93 1.65 -8.94 -15.10
CA ILE A 93 0.37 -9.66 -15.08
C ILE A 93 -0.46 -9.13 -16.24
N SER A 94 -0.71 -9.98 -17.24
CA SER A 94 -1.56 -9.63 -18.38
C SER A 94 -3.00 -9.38 -17.93
N ASN A 95 -3.66 -8.34 -18.48
CA ASN A 95 -5.06 -8.00 -18.20
C ASN A 95 -5.39 -7.72 -16.73
N LEU A 96 -4.41 -7.32 -15.92
CA LEU A 96 -4.62 -6.94 -14.52
C LEU A 96 -5.61 -5.77 -14.41
N LYS A 97 -6.65 -5.96 -13.60
CA LYS A 97 -7.58 -4.89 -13.21
C LYS A 97 -7.58 -4.72 -11.70
N ILE A 98 -7.81 -3.49 -11.26
CA ILE A 98 -8.01 -3.14 -9.85
C ILE A 98 -9.49 -2.87 -9.65
N ILE A 99 -10.13 -3.60 -8.74
CA ILE A 99 -11.53 -3.43 -8.38
C ILE A 99 -11.59 -2.98 -6.92
N ASP A 100 -12.08 -1.76 -6.70
CA ASP A 100 -12.33 -1.22 -5.36
C ASP A 100 -13.72 -1.67 -4.88
N SER A 101 -13.75 -2.49 -3.82
CA SER A 101 -15.02 -3.00 -3.28
C SER A 101 -15.84 -1.95 -2.54
N LYS A 102 -15.27 -0.77 -2.27
CA LYS A 102 -15.82 0.26 -1.37
C LYS A 102 -15.99 -0.19 0.08
N ILE A 103 -15.45 -1.36 0.43
CA ILE A 103 -15.42 -1.88 1.80
C ILE A 103 -14.08 -1.51 2.43
N SER A 104 -14.10 -0.70 3.48
CA SER A 104 -12.89 -0.33 4.22
C SER A 104 -12.31 -1.52 4.98
N SER A 105 -10.98 -1.63 4.98
CA SER A 105 -10.21 -2.55 5.82
C SER A 105 -9.26 -1.79 6.75
N ILE A 106 -9.27 -2.16 8.03
CA ILE A 106 -8.41 -1.57 9.05
C ILE A 106 -7.13 -2.42 9.16
N THR A 107 -6.01 -1.87 8.68
CA THR A 107 -4.72 -2.57 8.66
C THR A 107 -4.32 -3.14 10.03
N LYS A 108 -4.53 -2.37 11.09
CA LYS A 108 -4.23 -2.79 12.47
C LYS A 108 -4.94 -4.11 12.82
N ASP A 109 -6.24 -4.19 12.60
CA ASP A 109 -7.06 -5.34 13.01
C ASP A 109 -6.69 -6.59 12.20
N VAL A 110 -6.40 -6.42 10.90
CA VAL A 110 -5.96 -7.52 10.03
C VAL A 110 -4.61 -8.06 10.47
N TYR A 111 -3.64 -7.19 10.81
CA TYR A 111 -2.35 -7.63 11.33
C TYR A 111 -2.47 -8.27 12.72
N GLN A 112 -3.32 -7.75 13.60
CA GLN A 112 -3.58 -8.36 14.90
C GLN A 112 -4.12 -9.78 14.78
N GLU A 113 -5.08 -10.00 13.88
CA GLU A 113 -5.59 -11.35 13.60
C GLU A 113 -4.52 -12.23 12.95
N PHE A 114 -3.74 -11.69 12.01
CA PHE A 114 -2.65 -12.42 11.37
C PHE A 114 -1.61 -12.89 12.38
N ASP A 115 -1.19 -12.00 13.28
CA ASP A 115 -0.19 -12.30 14.31
C ASP A 115 -0.74 -13.30 15.33
N HIS A 116 -2.00 -13.13 15.75
CA HIS A 116 -2.67 -14.03 16.70
C HIS A 116 -2.75 -15.48 16.17
N ASN A 117 -3.01 -15.66 14.87
CA ASN A 117 -3.15 -16.97 14.24
C ASN A 117 -2.06 -17.25 13.19
N TYR A 118 -0.85 -16.72 13.39
CA TYR A 118 0.22 -16.76 12.39
C TYR A 118 0.56 -18.18 11.94
N GLN A 119 0.68 -19.13 12.88
CA GLN A 119 1.01 -20.52 12.54
C GLN A 119 -0.05 -21.15 11.63
N TYR A 120 -1.32 -20.89 11.90
CA TYR A 120 -2.42 -21.34 11.06
C TYR A 120 -2.31 -20.74 9.64
N TYR A 121 -2.17 -19.42 9.51
CA TYR A 121 -2.10 -18.77 8.21
C TYR A 121 -0.83 -19.12 7.41
N LYS A 122 0.28 -19.38 8.09
CA LYS A 122 1.52 -19.86 7.47
C LYS A 122 1.32 -21.18 6.72
N THR A 123 0.53 -22.11 7.27
CA THR A 123 0.21 -23.39 6.59
C THR A 123 -0.68 -23.21 5.35
N LYS A 124 -1.42 -22.10 5.27
CA LYS A 124 -2.31 -21.79 4.14
C LYS A 124 -1.60 -21.08 2.98
N LYS A 125 -0.29 -20.89 3.07
CA LYS A 125 0.51 -20.33 1.99
C LYS A 125 0.46 -21.29 0.79
N ILE A 126 -0.22 -20.87 -0.28
CA ILE A 126 -0.28 -21.63 -1.53
C ILE A 126 1.06 -21.46 -2.25
N ILE A 127 1.89 -22.49 -2.21
CA ILE A 127 3.26 -22.47 -2.78
C ILE A 127 3.23 -22.43 -4.32
N ASN A 128 2.15 -22.91 -4.93
CA ASN A 128 2.05 -23.07 -6.39
C ASN A 128 1.63 -21.79 -7.15
N ASN A 129 1.29 -20.70 -6.44
CA ASN A 129 0.96 -19.42 -7.07
C ASN A 129 2.13 -18.46 -6.98
N LEU A 130 2.51 -17.86 -8.12
CA LEU A 130 3.53 -16.82 -8.19
C LEU A 130 3.15 -15.59 -7.33
N TYR A 131 1.86 -15.28 -7.25
CA TYR A 131 1.30 -14.17 -6.47
C TYR A 131 0.35 -14.69 -5.39
N PHE A 132 0.58 -14.27 -4.15
CA PHE A 132 -0.28 -14.58 -3.02
C PHE A 132 -0.22 -13.44 -2.00
N ASN A 133 -1.25 -13.34 -1.16
CA ASN A 133 -1.31 -12.40 -0.05
C ASN A 133 -1.73 -13.14 1.23
N MET A 134 -0.82 -13.23 2.21
CA MET A 134 -1.09 -13.90 3.48
C MET A 134 -2.08 -13.15 4.37
N LEU A 135 -2.27 -11.84 4.16
CA LEU A 135 -3.24 -11.02 4.88
C LEU A 135 -4.68 -11.23 4.38
N GLN A 136 -4.87 -11.92 3.24
CA GLN A 136 -6.20 -12.13 2.66
C GLN A 136 -7.13 -12.92 3.58
N GLN A 137 -6.66 -14.05 4.14
CA GLN A 137 -7.49 -14.89 5.02
C GLN A 137 -7.79 -14.21 6.37
N PRO A 138 -6.82 -13.55 7.05
CA PRO A 138 -7.12 -12.68 8.20
C PRO A 138 -8.15 -11.59 7.87
N ALA A 139 -7.98 -10.89 6.74
CA ALA A 139 -8.90 -9.82 6.34
C ALA A 139 -10.33 -10.35 6.09
N PHE A 140 -10.47 -11.54 5.53
CA PHE A 140 -11.77 -12.20 5.34
C PHE A 140 -12.40 -12.66 6.64
N LYS A 141 -11.60 -13.06 7.63
CA LYS A 141 -12.09 -13.43 8.96
C LYS A 141 -12.60 -12.19 9.71
N ILE A 142 -11.85 -11.09 9.66
CA ILE A 142 -12.23 -9.82 10.30
C ILE A 142 -13.41 -9.17 9.59
N ASN A 143 -13.49 -9.28 8.27
CA ASN A 143 -14.55 -8.68 7.48
C ASN A 143 -15.19 -9.69 6.50
N PRO A 144 -16.25 -10.41 6.93
CA PRO A 144 -16.96 -11.37 6.09
C PRO A 144 -17.57 -10.76 4.82
N LYS A 145 -17.90 -9.45 4.80
CA LYS A 145 -18.39 -8.77 3.59
C LYS A 145 -17.32 -8.73 2.50
N LEU A 146 -16.06 -8.52 2.89
CA LEU A 146 -14.92 -8.55 1.97
C LEU A 146 -14.72 -9.95 1.38
N LYS A 147 -14.93 -11.01 2.18
CA LYS A 147 -14.94 -12.40 1.71
C LYS A 147 -16.07 -12.64 0.71
N GLN A 148 -17.27 -12.13 0.98
CA GLN A 148 -18.39 -12.30 0.06
C GLN A 148 -18.13 -11.61 -1.28
N PHE A 149 -17.57 -10.40 -1.26
CA PHE A 149 -17.17 -9.68 -2.49
C PHE A 149 -16.11 -10.46 -3.28
N TYR A 150 -15.10 -11.01 -2.59
CA TYR A 150 -14.10 -11.89 -3.20
C TYR A 150 -14.73 -13.10 -3.91
N LEU A 151 -15.71 -13.76 -3.27
CA LEU A 151 -16.41 -14.91 -3.86
C LEU A 151 -17.22 -14.53 -5.10
N THR A 152 -17.80 -13.33 -5.15
CA THR A 152 -18.45 -12.80 -6.35
C THR A 152 -17.43 -12.63 -7.48
N LEU A 153 -16.29 -11.97 -7.21
CA LEU A 153 -15.24 -11.80 -8.22
C LEU A 153 -14.70 -13.14 -8.72
N LYS A 154 -14.57 -14.15 -7.87
CA LYS A 154 -14.10 -15.49 -8.25
C LYS A 154 -15.03 -16.22 -9.22
N LYS A 155 -16.28 -15.78 -9.40
CA LYS A 155 -17.19 -16.32 -10.44
C LYS A 155 -16.85 -15.77 -11.83
N GLU A 156 -16.27 -14.56 -11.90
CA GLU A 156 -15.97 -13.86 -13.14
C GLU A 156 -14.49 -13.94 -13.53
N TYR A 157 -13.60 -14.01 -12.54
CA TYR A 157 -12.16 -13.94 -12.74
C TYR A 157 -11.45 -15.20 -12.25
N SER A 158 -10.51 -15.67 -13.08
CA SER A 158 -9.69 -16.83 -12.77
C SER A 158 -8.80 -16.58 -11.56
N ASN A 159 -8.20 -15.39 -11.47
CA ASN A 159 -7.39 -14.95 -10.35
C ASN A 159 -8.00 -13.73 -9.68
N VAL A 160 -8.07 -13.78 -8.35
CA VAL A 160 -8.52 -12.68 -7.51
C VAL A 160 -7.61 -12.66 -6.30
N MET A 161 -7.02 -11.50 -6.02
CA MET A 161 -6.10 -11.31 -4.90
C MET A 161 -6.41 -10.00 -4.20
N LEU A 162 -6.47 -10.04 -2.87
CA LEU A 162 -6.63 -8.85 -2.06
C LEU A 162 -5.36 -7.97 -2.13
N SER A 163 -5.52 -6.65 -2.25
CA SER A 163 -4.40 -5.71 -2.18
C SER A 163 -4.14 -5.27 -0.74
N GLY A 164 -2.88 -5.29 -0.29
CA GLY A 164 -2.49 -4.94 1.09
C GLY A 164 -3.30 -5.73 2.14
N SER A 165 -3.79 -5.04 3.18
CA SER A 165 -4.74 -5.61 4.15
C SER A 165 -6.21 -5.54 3.69
N GLY A 166 -6.48 -5.02 2.50
CA GLY A 166 -7.77 -5.16 1.84
C GLY A 166 -8.51 -3.88 1.52
N GLY A 167 -9.71 -4.08 0.96
CA GLY A 167 -10.64 -3.10 0.41
C GLY A 167 -10.64 -3.06 -1.12
N ALA A 168 -9.47 -3.20 -1.75
CA ALA A 168 -9.35 -3.41 -3.20
C ALA A 168 -8.88 -4.83 -3.53
N PHE A 169 -9.26 -5.28 -4.72
CA PHE A 169 -8.86 -6.55 -5.30
C PHE A 169 -8.11 -6.32 -6.61
N LEU A 170 -7.08 -7.12 -6.81
CA LEU A 170 -6.40 -7.33 -8.08
C LEU A 170 -7.02 -8.56 -8.74
N VAL A 171 -7.45 -8.42 -10.00
CA VAL A 171 -8.04 -9.53 -10.77
C VAL A 171 -7.38 -9.66 -12.13
N TRP A 172 -7.21 -10.90 -12.60
CA TRP A 172 -6.66 -11.23 -13.91
C TRP A 172 -7.04 -12.64 -14.38
#